data_AF-A0A084EGU4-F1
#
_entry.id   AF-A0A084EGU4-F1
#
_cell.length_a   1.000
_cell.length_b   1.000
_cell.length_c   1.000
_cell.angle_alpha   90.00
_cell.angle_beta   90.00
_cell.angle_gamma   90.00
#
_symmetry.space_group_name_H-M   'P 1'
#
loop_
_entity.id
_entity.type
_entity.pdbx_description
1 polymer ?
#
loop_
_entity_poly.entity_id
_entity_poly.type
_entity_poly.pdbx_seq_one_letter_code
_entity_poly.pdbx_strand_id
1 'polypeptide(L)' 'MTPTTLQQARENVAARYAQPYHQRAILSGQWDAGSLVRDEIAKVEGRKA' A
#
# COMPACT_ATOMS: atom_id res chain seq x y z
N MET A 1 -10.80 -11.21 -9.34
CA MET A 1 -10.00 -10.09 -9.84
C MET A 1 -8.69 -10.07 -9.07
N THR A 2 -7.55 -10.04 -9.76
CA THR A 2 -6.25 -9.94 -9.12
C THR A 2 -6.06 -8.52 -8.58
N PRO A 3 -5.62 -8.31 -7.32
CA PRO A 3 -5.39 -6.97 -6.81
C PRO A 3 -4.37 -6.23 -7.67
N THR A 4 -4.61 -4.94 -7.90
CA THR A 4 -3.64 -4.09 -8.61
C THR A 4 -2.38 -3.93 -7.76
N THR A 5 -1.24 -3.62 -8.39
CA THR A 5 0.01 -3.32 -7.68
C THR A 5 -0.21 -2.26 -6.58
N LEU A 6 -1.02 -1.24 -6.86
CA LEU A 6 -1.38 -0.20 -5.89
C LEU A 6 -2.20 -0.76 -4.72
N GLN A 7 -3.19 -1.61 -4.99
CA GLN A 7 -4.01 -2.22 -3.94
C GLN A 7 -3.17 -3.11 -3.02
N GLN A 8 -2.28 -3.91 -3.60
CA GLN A 8 -1.38 -4.77 -2.83
C GLN A 8 -0.34 -3.96 -2.03
N ALA A 9 0.16 -2.85 -2.59
CA ALA A 9 1.02 -1.94 -1.84
C ALA A 9 0.28 -1.31 -0.65
N ARG A 10 -0.96 -0.84 -0.82
CA ARG A 10 -1.78 -0.31 0.28
C ARG A 10 -2.02 -1.38 1.36
N GLU A 11 -2.33 -2.60 0.98
CA GLU A 11 -2.52 -3.72 1.92
C GLU A 11 -1.25 -4.03 2.71
N ASN A 12 -0.10 -4.13 2.04
CA ASN A 12 1.20 -4.37 2.67
C ASN A 12 1.57 -3.25 3.65
N VAL A 13 1.30 -1.99 3.29
CA VAL A 13 1.56 -0.84 4.15
C VAL A 13 0.59 -0.82 5.32
N ALA A 14 -0.71 -1.03 5.08
CA ALA A 14 -1.74 -1.06 6.12
C ALA A 14 -1.47 -2.15 7.17
N ALA A 15 -0.98 -3.32 6.75
CA ALA A 15 -0.61 -4.42 7.65
C ALA A 15 0.50 -4.08 8.66
N ARG A 16 1.27 -3.01 8.43
CA ARG A 16 2.32 -2.54 9.36
C ARG A 16 1.77 -1.72 10.53
N TYR A 17 0.54 -1.22 10.42
CA TYR A 17 -0.05 -0.33 11.40
C TYR A 17 -1.15 -1.05 12.18
N ALA A 18 -1.08 -0.98 13.52
CA ALA A 18 -2.10 -1.58 14.39
C ALA A 18 -3.32 -0.66 14.58
N GLN A 19 -3.18 0.66 14.38
CA GLN A 19 -4.30 1.58 14.61
C GLN A 19 -5.29 1.58 13.43
N PRO A 20 -6.61 1.44 13.70
CA PRO A 20 -7.63 1.38 12.64
C PRO A 20 -7.68 2.62 11.74
N TYR A 21 -7.38 3.81 12.27
CA TYR A 21 -7.42 5.04 11.49
C TYR A 21 -6.33 5.06 10.40
N HIS A 22 -5.12 4.58 10.71
CA HIS A 22 -4.02 4.49 9.76
C HIS A 22 -4.37 3.53 8.62
N GLN A 23 -4.86 2.34 8.98
CA GLN A 23 -5.28 1.34 8.00
C GLN A 23 -6.34 1.92 7.05
N ARG A 24 -7.35 2.61 7.58
CA ARG A 24 -8.40 3.25 6.75
C ARG A 24 -7.84 4.34 5.85
N ALA A 25 -6.95 5.20 6.34
CA ALA A 25 -6.34 6.26 5.54
C ALA A 25 -5.50 5.68 4.38
N ILE A 26 -4.73 4.61 4.65
CA ILE A 26 -3.91 3.92 3.65
C ILE A 26 -4.79 3.22 2.61
N LEU A 27 -5.78 2.43 3.04
CA LEU A 27 -6.65 1.66 2.15
C LEU A 27 -7.53 2.57 1.27
N SER A 28 -7.96 3.72 1.80
CA SER A 28 -8.71 4.74 1.04
C SER A 28 -7.85 5.58 0.09
N GLY A 29 -6.53 5.39 0.10
CA GLY A 29 -5.59 6.08 -0.80
C GLY A 29 -5.21 7.49 -0.38
N GLN A 30 -5.58 7.93 0.83
CA GLN A 30 -5.17 9.26 1.34
C GLN A 30 -3.64 9.40 1.42
N TRP A 31 -2.93 8.28 1.52
CA TRP A 31 -1.47 8.23 1.69
C TRP A 31 -0.73 7.78 0.44
N ASP A 32 -1.40 7.64 -0.71
CA ASP A 32 -0.78 7.17 -1.95
C ASP A 32 0.33 8.10 -2.46
N ALA A 33 0.18 9.41 -2.22
CA ALA A 33 1.19 10.41 -2.55
C ALA A 33 2.39 10.37 -1.59
N GLY A 34 2.29 9.68 -0.45
CA GLY A 34 3.37 9.51 0.50
C GLY A 34 4.48 8.59 -0.01
N SER A 35 5.69 8.74 0.52
CA SER A 35 6.81 7.83 0.21
C SER A 35 6.50 6.39 0.61
N LEU A 36 5.78 6.17 1.72
CA LEU A 36 5.45 4.84 2.23
C LEU A 36 4.76 3.93 1.20
N VAL A 37 3.72 4.43 0.53
CA VAL A 37 2.96 3.65 -0.46
C VAL A 37 3.75 3.56 -1.77
N ARG A 38 4.40 4.65 -2.20
CA ARG A 38 5.24 4.66 -3.42
C ARG A 38 6.41 3.68 -3.37
N ASP A 39 7.12 3.63 -2.24
CA ASP A 39 8.23 2.69 -2.03
C ASP A 39 7.74 1.25 -2.05
N GLU A 40 6.53 0.99 -1.55
CA GLU A 40 5.93 -0.34 -1.58
C GLU A 40 5.47 -0.74 -2.98
N ILE A 41 4.92 0.20 -3.77
CA ILE A 41 4.61 -0.02 -5.19
C ILE A 41 5.86 -0.47 -5.93
N ALA A 42 6.98 0.25 -5.80
CA ALA A 42 8.23 -0.09 -6.46
C ALA A 42 8.74 -1.50 -6.07
N LYS A 43 8.57 -1.90 -4.80
CA LYS A 43 8.92 -3.27 -4.34
C LYS A 43 8.01 -4.33 -4.93
N VAL A 44 6.71 -4.08 -5.02
CA VAL A 44 5.74 -5.03 -5.61
C VAL A 44 5.98 -5.17 -7.10
N GLU A 45 6.29 -4.09 -7.81
CA GLU A 45 6.65 -4.14 -9.23
C GLU A 45 7.99 -4.85 -9.45
N GLY A 46 9.00 -4.58 -8.64
CA GLY A 46 10.30 -5.25 -8.74
C GLY A 46 10.27 -6.75 -8.44
N ARG A 47 9.33 -7.24 -7.61
CA ARG A 47 9.15 -8.69 -7.36
C ARG A 47 8.49 -9.45 -8.51
N LYS A 48 7.83 -8.75 -9.43
CA LYS A 48 7.20 -9.37 -10.61
C LYS A 48 8.19 -9.58 -11.76
N ALA A 49 9.38 -8.98 -11.68
CA ALA A 49 10.45 -9.08 -12.66
C ALA A 49 11.28 -10.37 -12.50
#